data_AF-A0A366X580-F1
#
_entry.id   AF-A0A366X580-F1
#
_cell.length_a   1.000
_cell.length_b   1.000
_cell.length_c   1.000
_cell.angle_alpha   90.00
_cell.angle_beta   90.00
_cell.angle_gamma   90.00
#
_symmetry.space_group_name_H-M   'P 1'
#
loop_
_entity.id
_entity.type
_entity.pdbx_description
1 polymer ?
#
loop_
_entity_poly.entity_id
_entity_poly.type
_entity_poly.pdbx_seq_one_letter_code
_entity_poly.pdbx_strand_id
1 'polypeptide(L)' 'MTGLDYFAWVVLIVLILTVLVGFVVLARLPGQIAKSRNHPQTEAITVAGWLGALMLGVFWPLALVWAFTVPPSRTQSEG' A
#
# COMPACT_ATOMS: atom_id res chain seq x y z
N MET A 1 20.63 -21.14 -26.54
CA MET A 1 20.14 -20.98 -25.17
C MET A 1 20.62 -22.17 -24.37
N THR A 2 21.61 -21.96 -23.51
CA THR A 2 22.19 -22.98 -22.63
C THR A 2 21.25 -23.28 -21.46
N GLY A 3 21.47 -24.38 -20.72
CA GLY A 3 20.70 -24.68 -19.51
C GLY A 3 20.79 -23.57 -18.44
N LEU A 4 21.89 -22.82 -18.41
CA LEU A 4 22.07 -21.65 -17.54
C LEU A 4 21.20 -20.47 -17.97
N ASP A 5 20.96 -20.28 -19.27
CA ASP A 5 20.09 -19.20 -19.76
C ASP A 5 18.65 -19.41 -19.29
N TYR A 6 18.14 -20.65 -19.38
CA TYR A 6 16.80 -20.98 -18.89
C TYR A 6 16.70 -20.80 -17.36
N PHE A 7 17.73 -21.22 -16.62
CA PHE A 7 17.79 -21.01 -15.17
C PHE A 7 17.78 -19.52 -14.80
N ALA A 8 18.59 -18.70 -15.49
CA ALA A 8 18.64 -17.26 -15.28
C ALA A 8 17.27 -16.59 -15.55
N TRP A 9 16.56 -17.01 -16.60
CA TRP A 9 15.21 -16.52 -16.89
C TRP A 9 14.20 -16.85 -15.78
N VAL A 10 14.24 -18.08 -15.24
CA VAL A 10 13.38 -18.48 -14.13
C VAL A 10 13.65 -17.62 -12.90
N VAL A 11 14.92 -17.47 -12.52
CA VAL A 11 15.31 -16.62 -11.38
C VAL A 11 14.87 -15.17 -11.58
N LEU A 12 15.07 -14.63 -12.79
CA LEU A 12 14.68 -13.26 -13.12
C LEU A 12 13.16 -13.05 -12.95
N ILE A 13 12.35 -13.98 -13.46
CA ILE A 13 10.88 -13.91 -13.34
C ILE A 13 10.48 -13.99 -11.87
N VAL A 14 11.05 -14.92 -11.10
CA VAL A 14 10.76 -15.06 -9.67
C VAL A 14 11.13 -13.79 -8.90
N LEU A 15 12.28 -13.17 -9.22
CA LEU A 15 12.72 -11.94 -8.60
C LEU A 15 11.73 -10.79 -8.89
N ILE A 16 11.32 -10.63 -10.15
CA ILE A 16 10.33 -9.61 -10.56
C ILE A 16 9.01 -9.84 -9.84
N LEU A 17 8.50 -11.08 -9.81
CA LEU A 17 7.28 -11.42 -9.10
C LEU A 17 7.38 -11.13 -7.61
N THR A 18 8.51 -11.45 -6.98
CA THR A 18 8.75 -11.18 -5.55
C THR A 18 8.68 -9.68 -5.25
N VAL A 19 9.32 -8.86 -6.09
CA VAL A 19 9.28 -7.40 -5.95
C VAL A 19 7.85 -6.87 -6.15
N LEU A 20 7.14 -7.32 -7.17
CA LEU A 20 5.76 -6.90 -7.44
C LEU A 20 4.79 -7.29 -6.31
N VAL A 21 4.87 -8.53 -5.83
CA VAL A 21 4.04 -9.01 -4.72
C VAL A 21 4.37 -8.24 -3.45
N GLY A 22 5.67 -8.05 -3.16
CA GLY A 22 6.12 -7.20 -2.06
C GLY A 22 5.49 -5.81 -2.16
N PHE A 23 5.61 -5.16 -3.30
CA PHE A 23 5.07 -3.83 -3.54
C PHE A 23 3.54 -3.74 -3.36
N VAL A 24 2.78 -4.73 -3.86
CA VAL A 24 1.31 -4.78 -3.71
C VAL A 24 0.88 -4.98 -2.25
N VAL A 25 1.52 -5.88 -1.52
CA VAL A 25 1.23 -6.11 -0.08
C VAL A 25 1.41 -4.83 0.71
N LEU A 26 2.50 -4.16 0.41
CA LEU A 26 3.00 -3.01 1.14
C LEU A 26 2.11 -1.79 0.80
N ALA A 27 1.63 -1.65 -0.44
CA ALA A 27 0.61 -0.67 -0.86
C ALA A 27 -0.77 -0.87 -0.21
N ARG A 28 -1.13 -2.11 0.16
CA ARG A 28 -2.41 -2.41 0.83
C ARG A 28 -2.41 -2.08 2.33
N LEU A 29 -1.24 -1.95 2.96
CA LEU A 29 -1.09 -1.65 4.39
C LEU A 29 -1.83 -0.38 4.87
N PRO A 30 -1.69 0.80 4.25
CA PRO A 30 -2.36 2.02 4.73
C PRO A 30 -3.89 1.88 4.76
N GLY A 31 -4.48 1.23 3.75
CA GLY A 31 -5.93 0.97 3.72
C GLY A 31 -6.39 -0.01 4.80
N GLN A 32 -5.60 -1.06 5.08
CA GLN A 32 -5.90 -2.00 6.16
C GLN A 32 -5.81 -1.35 7.56
N ILE A 33 -4.82 -0.46 7.76
CA ILE A 33 -4.65 0.31 9.01
C ILE A 33 -5.79 1.31 9.21
N ALA A 34 -6.26 1.96 8.13
CA ALA A 34 -7.42 2.85 8.20
C ALA A 34 -8.71 2.10 8.54
N LYS A 35 -8.92 0.94 7.93
CA LYS A 35 -10.09 0.07 8.18
C LYS A 35 -10.11 -0.44 9.62
N SER A 36 -8.96 -0.86 10.16
CA SER A 36 -8.89 -1.35 11.55
C SER A 36 -9.14 -0.26 12.59
N ARG A 37 -8.97 1.02 12.23
CA ARG A 37 -9.19 2.17 13.11
C ARG A 37 -10.54 2.87 12.94
N ASN A 38 -11.47 2.30 12.16
CA ASN A 38 -12.77 2.94 11.87
C ASN A 38 -12.61 4.39 11.36
N HIS A 39 -11.62 4.62 10.48
CA HIS A 39 -11.36 5.97 9.98
C HIS A 39 -12.47 6.36 8.99
N PRO A 40 -13.13 7.54 9.13
CA PRO A 40 -14.23 7.96 8.27
C PRO A 40 -13.84 8.08 6.78
N GLN A 41 -12.53 8.13 6.48
CA GLN A 41 -11.99 8.25 5.11
C GLN A 41 -11.17 7.03 4.67
N THR A 42 -11.57 5.83 5.12
CA THR A 42 -10.89 4.55 4.79
C THR A 42 -10.73 4.32 3.27
N GLU A 43 -11.75 4.65 2.47
CA GLU A 43 -11.71 4.54 1.01
C GLU A 43 -10.64 5.47 0.39
N ALA A 44 -10.56 6.72 0.84
CA ALA A 44 -9.61 7.70 0.32
C ALA A 44 -8.15 7.33 0.63
N ILE A 45 -7.89 6.81 1.84
CA ILE A 45 -6.56 6.32 2.24
C ILE A 45 -6.17 5.07 1.44
N THR A 46 -7.13 4.21 1.14
CA THR A 46 -6.91 3.02 0.31
C THR A 46 -6.51 3.43 -1.11
N VAL A 47 -7.25 4.35 -1.73
CA VAL A 47 -6.94 4.90 -3.06
C VAL A 47 -5.59 5.64 -3.06
N ALA A 48 -5.28 6.40 -2.01
CA ALA A 48 -3.98 7.07 -1.86
C ALA A 48 -2.81 6.08 -1.73
N GLY A 49 -3.01 4.93 -1.06
CA GLY A 49 -2.03 3.84 -1.02
C GLY A 49 -1.76 3.24 -2.41
N TRP A 50 -2.81 3.00 -3.20
CA TRP A 50 -2.68 2.53 -4.58
C TRP A 50 -2.08 3.58 -5.52
N LEU A 51 -2.42 4.87 -5.38
CA LEU A 51 -1.79 5.96 -6.11
C LEU A 51 -0.31 6.11 -5.75
N GLY A 52 0.03 5.94 -4.46
CA GLY A 52 1.40 5.92 -3.97
C GLY A 52 2.23 4.80 -4.56
N ALA A 53 1.63 3.63 -4.76
CA ALA A 53 2.24 2.53 -5.47
C ALA A 53 2.47 2.87 -6.96
N LEU A 54 1.47 3.43 -7.64
CA LEU A 54 1.60 3.84 -9.05
C LEU A 54 2.69 4.89 -9.30
N MET A 55 2.89 5.82 -8.35
CA MET A 55 3.92 6.86 -8.43
C MET A 55 5.28 6.42 -7.85
N LEU A 56 5.70 5.17 -8.05
CA LEU A 56 7.02 4.65 -7.63
C LEU A 56 7.27 4.68 -6.10
N GLY A 57 6.21 4.69 -5.29
CA GLY A 57 6.30 4.66 -3.82
C GLY A 57 6.45 6.03 -3.15
N VAL A 58 6.54 7.13 -3.90
CA VAL A 58 6.73 8.48 -3.32
C VAL A 58 5.51 8.93 -2.51
N PHE A 59 4.30 8.62 -2.98
CA PHE A 59 3.06 9.07 -2.34
C PHE A 59 2.60 8.18 -1.18
N TRP A 60 3.25 7.03 -1.00
CA TRP A 60 2.88 6.05 0.01
C TRP A 60 3.18 6.50 1.45
N PRO A 61 4.36 7.02 1.82
CA PRO A 61 4.57 7.55 3.16
C PRO A 61 3.56 8.66 3.50
N LEU A 62 3.12 9.44 2.51
CA LEU A 62 2.05 10.41 2.67
C LEU A 62 0.71 9.75 3.06
N ALA A 63 0.31 8.67 2.37
CA ALA A 63 -0.90 7.92 2.68
C ALA A 63 -0.84 7.25 4.07
N LEU A 64 0.35 6.78 4.50
CA LEU A 64 0.56 6.28 5.86
C LEU A 64 0.41 7.39 6.89
N VAL A 65 1.09 8.53 6.72
CA VAL A 65 0.95 9.69 7.62
C VAL A 65 -0.53 10.09 7.74
N TRP A 66 -1.26 10.08 6.63
CA TRP A 66 -2.68 10.43 6.62
C TRP A 66 -3.59 9.41 7.32
N ALA A 67 -3.24 8.11 7.23
CA ALA A 67 -3.89 7.06 8.02
C ALA A 67 -3.65 7.22 9.54
N PHE A 68 -2.52 7.80 9.93
CA PHE A 68 -2.20 8.10 11.34
C PHE A 68 -2.83 9.41 11.81
N THR A 69 -3.06 10.38 10.93
CA THR A 69 -3.84 11.58 11.26
C THR A 69 -5.33 11.24 11.30
N VAL A 70 -5.80 10.77 12.46
CA VAL A 70 -7.23 10.72 12.76
C VAL A 70 -7.65 12.16 13.07
N PRO A 71 -8.50 12.83 12.26
CA PRO A 71 -9.10 14.07 12.72
C PRO A 71 -9.88 13.73 14.00
N PRO A 72 -9.75 14.49 15.09
CA PRO A 72 -10.50 14.22 16.31
C PRO A 72 -11.97 14.07 15.91
N SER A 73 -12.55 12.92 16.25
CA SER A 73 -13.98 12.70 16.15
C SER A 73 -14.65 13.96 16.66
N ARG A 74 -15.49 14.61 15.84
CA ARG A 74 -16.35 15.66 16.38
C ARG A 74 -17.09 14.99 17.52
N THR A 75 -16.79 15.40 18.74
CA THR A 75 -17.68 15.27 19.87
C THR A 75 -19.03 15.74 19.35
N GLN A 76 -19.92 14.79 19.07
CA GLN A 76 -21.32 15.11 18.82
C GLN A 76 -21.85 15.54 20.18
N SER A 77 -21.76 16.85 20.41
CA SER A 77 -22.45 17.57 21.44
C SER A 77 -23.94 17.53 21.11
N GLU A 78 -24.65 16.51 21.58
CA GLU A 78 -26.11 16.53 21.62
C GLU A 78 -26.60 15.79 22.88
N GLY A 79 -26.92 16.55 23.93
CA GLY A 79 -27.79 16.14 25.06
C GLY A 79 -27.15 16.16 26.44
#